data_AF-A0A2N7RX57-F1
#
_entry.id   AF-A0A2N7RX57-F1
#
_cell.length_a   1.000
_cell.length_b   1.000
_cell.length_c   1.000
_cell.angle_alpha   90.00
_cell.angle_beta   90.00
_cell.angle_gamma   90.00
#
_symmetry.space_group_name_H-M   'P 1'
#
loop_
_entity.id
_entity.type
_entity.pdbx_description
1 polymer ?
#
loop_
_entity_poly.entity_id
_entity_poly.type
_entity_poly.pdbx_seq_one_letter_code
_entity_poly.pdbx_strand_id
1 'polypeptide(L)'
;MPVYFNLGHGAKPLDHAENYPWPFDVDICFEAVRHPIAFSEGVGFGSAGCMVAATEALEQKWREHFEITKSIWLIPYIENLAQGIPLPRDEILSRFKEYSGKEPESYESKFP
;
A
#
# COMPACT_ATOMS: atom_id res chain seq x y z
N MET A 1 10.00 -0.10 15.78
CA MET A 1 8.61 -0.38 15.36
C MET A 1 8.61 -0.35 13.85
N PRO A 2 7.88 -1.26 13.18
CA PRO A 2 7.98 -1.34 11.73
C PRO A 2 7.51 -0.05 11.08
N VAL A 3 8.33 0.46 10.15
CA VAL A 3 8.04 1.70 9.40
C VAL A 3 7.39 1.34 8.07
N TYR A 4 6.20 1.87 7.85
CA TYR A 4 5.46 1.73 6.59
C TYR A 4 5.60 3.00 5.77
N PHE A 5 5.70 2.82 4.46
CA PHE A 5 5.77 3.88 3.47
C PHE A 5 4.54 3.81 2.58
N ASN A 6 3.82 4.92 2.45
CA ASN A 6 2.68 5.03 1.55
C ASN A 6 3.19 5.08 0.10
N LEU A 7 2.95 4.01 -0.66
CA LEU A 7 3.43 3.85 -2.04
C LEU A 7 2.28 3.86 -3.06
N GLY A 8 1.05 3.98 -2.59
CA GLY A 8 -0.13 4.17 -3.41
C GLY A 8 -1.16 4.95 -2.63
N HIS A 9 -1.62 6.06 -3.21
CA HIS A 9 -2.75 6.83 -2.71
C HIS A 9 -3.70 7.12 -3.87
N GLY A 10 -4.98 6.86 -3.66
CA GLY A 10 -6.02 7.06 -4.67
C GLY A 10 -7.37 7.20 -4.02
N ALA A 11 -8.37 7.61 -4.80
CA ALA A 11 -9.73 7.70 -4.29
C ALA A 11 -10.75 7.31 -5.38
N LYS A 12 -11.83 6.69 -4.96
CA LYS A 12 -12.93 6.25 -5.82
C LYS A 12 -14.17 7.13 -5.55
N PRO A 13 -14.81 7.70 -6.58
CA PRO A 13 -16.09 8.36 -6.40
C PRO A 13 -17.15 7.39 -5.89
N LEU A 14 -18.04 7.84 -5.02
CA LEU A 14 -19.21 7.08 -4.57
C LEU A 14 -20.49 7.71 -5.12
N ASP A 15 -21.40 6.88 -5.63
CA ASP A 15 -22.64 7.30 -6.33
C ASP A 15 -23.55 8.24 -5.52
N HIS A 16 -23.39 8.27 -4.19
CA HIS A 16 -24.21 9.07 -3.27
C HIS A 16 -23.42 9.96 -2.30
N ALA A 17 -22.10 10.13 -2.49
CA ALA A 17 -21.26 10.92 -1.59
C ALA A 17 -20.89 12.32 -2.13
N GLU A 18 -21.57 12.78 -3.20
CA GLU A 18 -21.28 14.03 -3.91
C GLU A 18 -19.78 14.22 -4.21
N ASN A 19 -19.07 14.99 -3.36
CA ASN A 19 -17.68 15.39 -3.49
C ASN A 19 -16.73 14.73 -2.47
N TYR A 20 -17.17 13.66 -1.80
CA TYR A 20 -16.35 12.90 -0.85
C TYR A 20 -15.92 11.56 -1.47
N PRO A 21 -14.84 11.53 -2.27
CA PRO A 21 -14.34 10.27 -2.81
C PRO A 21 -13.80 9.40 -1.68
N TRP A 22 -14.01 8.09 -1.79
CA TRP A 22 -13.52 7.11 -0.82
C TRP A 22 -12.02 6.89 -1.03
N PRO A 23 -11.16 7.28 -0.08
CA PRO A 23 -9.72 7.13 -0.23
C PRO A 23 -9.30 5.67 -0.04
N PHE A 24 -8.19 5.32 -0.69
CA PHE A 24 -7.50 4.04 -0.60
C PHE A 24 -6.01 4.30 -0.50
N ASP A 25 -5.34 3.53 0.35
CA ASP A 25 -3.88 3.52 0.48
C ASP A 25 -3.31 2.11 0.38
N VAL A 26 -2.08 2.05 -0.13
CA VAL A 26 -1.21 0.88 -0.11
C VAL A 26 0.12 1.29 0.50
N ASP A 27 0.42 0.72 1.66
CA ASP A 27 1.65 0.99 2.39
C ASP A 27 2.54 -0.26 2.47
N ILE A 28 3.86 -0.07 2.43
CA ILE A 28 4.84 -1.15 2.47
C ILE A 28 5.86 -0.92 3.58
N CYS A 29 6.11 -1.97 4.35
CA CYS A 29 7.23 -2.09 5.26
C CYS A 29 8.36 -2.88 4.59
N PHE A 30 9.57 -2.32 4.58
CA PHE A 30 10.76 -2.94 3.99
C PHE A 30 11.52 -3.84 4.98
N GLU A 31 11.12 -3.85 6.24
CA GLU A 31 11.70 -4.70 7.28
C GLU A 31 11.16 -6.14 7.17
N ALA A 32 11.90 -7.11 7.71
CA ALA A 32 11.49 -8.50 7.72
C ALA A 32 10.39 -8.76 8.78
N VAL A 33 9.15 -8.37 8.46
CA VAL A 33 7.97 -8.54 9.32
C VAL A 33 6.95 -9.51 8.72
N ARG A 34 6.06 -10.03 9.57
CA ARG A 34 5.02 -10.99 9.17
C ARG A 34 3.99 -10.37 8.21
N HIS A 35 3.66 -9.09 8.39
CA HIS A 35 2.63 -8.39 7.64
C HIS A 35 3.20 -7.15 6.92
N PRO A 36 4.04 -7.31 5.89
CA PRO A 36 4.78 -6.20 5.30
C PRO A 36 3.92 -5.25 4.46
N ILE A 37 2.69 -5.64 4.10
CA ILE A 37 1.80 -4.83 3.25
C ILE A 37 0.61 -4.37 4.07
N ALA A 38 0.29 -3.09 4.02
CA ALA A 38 -0.92 -2.53 4.62
C ALA A 38 -1.84 -1.96 3.55
N PHE A 39 -3.14 -2.15 3.79
CA PHE A 39 -4.21 -1.54 3.01
C PHE A 39 -5.05 -0.71 3.97
N SER A 40 -5.44 0.49 3.56
CA SER A 40 -6.43 1.27 4.29
C SER A 40 -7.41 1.93 3.34
N GLU A 41 -8.64 2.13 3.81
CA GLU A 41 -9.70 2.77 3.05
C GLU A 41 -10.67 3.58 3.94
N GLY A 42 -11.30 4.55 3.31
CA GLY A 42 -12.42 5.30 3.86
C GLY A 42 -12.11 6.64 4.49
N VAL A 43 -13.16 7.43 4.67
CA VAL A 43 -13.05 8.85 5.05
C VAL A 43 -12.42 8.98 6.44
N GLY A 44 -11.30 9.71 6.52
CA GLY A 44 -10.52 9.87 7.74
C GLY A 44 -9.56 8.73 8.06
N PHE A 45 -9.25 7.84 7.09
CA PHE A 45 -8.36 6.68 7.24
C PHE A 45 -8.77 5.71 8.36
N GLY A 46 -10.06 5.73 8.75
CA GLY A 46 -10.57 5.06 9.95
C GLY A 46 -11.74 4.10 9.74
N SER A 47 -12.19 3.88 8.50
CA SER A 47 -13.30 2.94 8.23
C SER A 47 -12.82 1.50 8.17
N ALA A 48 -11.74 1.21 7.47
CA ALA A 48 -11.11 -0.11 7.46
C ALA A 48 -9.62 0.01 7.13
N GLY A 49 -8.80 -0.74 7.86
CA GLY A 49 -7.38 -0.89 7.57
C GLY A 49 -6.88 -2.22 8.10
N CYS A 50 -5.99 -2.86 7.35
CA CYS A 50 -5.39 -4.12 7.76
C CYS A 50 -3.96 -4.24 7.23
N MET A 51 -3.14 -4.99 7.96
CA MET A 51 -1.83 -5.43 7.49
C MET A 51 -1.91 -6.91 7.17
N VAL A 52 -1.32 -7.32 6.06
CA VAL A 52 -1.39 -8.67 5.53
C VAL A 52 -0.03 -9.19 5.11
N ALA A 53 0.10 -10.51 5.03
CA ALA A 53 1.29 -11.15 4.48
C ALA A 53 1.41 -10.89 2.97
N ALA A 54 2.62 -11.01 2.42
CA ALA A 54 2.85 -10.80 0.98
C ALA A 54 1.99 -11.73 0.10
N THR A 55 1.81 -12.99 0.49
CA THR A 55 0.94 -13.95 -0.22
C THR A 55 -0.52 -13.53 -0.19
N GLU A 56 -0.99 -13.00 0.94
CA GLU A 56 -2.37 -12.53 1.07
C GLU A 56 -2.59 -11.27 0.26
N ALA A 57 -1.62 -10.35 0.20
CA ALA A 57 -1.71 -9.13 -0.60
C ALA A 57 -1.90 -9.39 -2.11
N LEU A 58 -1.54 -10.58 -2.59
CA LEU A 58 -1.72 -11.02 -3.98
C LEU A 58 -3.10 -11.65 -4.25
N GLU A 59 -3.94 -11.83 -3.23
CA GLU A 59 -5.30 -12.33 -3.40
C GLU A 59 -6.15 -11.35 -4.21
N GLN A 60 -7.07 -11.89 -5.02
CA GLN A 60 -7.94 -11.11 -5.91
C GLN A 60 -8.71 -9.98 -5.19
N LYS A 61 -9.02 -10.16 -3.90
CA LYS A 61 -9.74 -9.16 -3.09
C LYS A 61 -8.99 -7.82 -2.94
N TRP A 62 -7.65 -7.83 -3.03
CA TRP A 62 -6.83 -6.62 -2.90
C TRP A 62 -6.52 -5.93 -4.22
N ARG A 63 -6.85 -6.57 -5.35
CA ARG A 63 -6.49 -6.04 -6.68
C ARG A 63 -7.07 -4.65 -6.94
N GLU A 64 -8.26 -4.38 -6.43
CA GLU A 64 -8.92 -3.07 -6.55
C GLU A 64 -8.11 -1.95 -5.85
N HIS A 65 -7.47 -2.23 -4.70
CA HIS A 65 -6.65 -1.23 -4.01
C HIS A 65 -5.46 -0.80 -4.88
N PHE A 66 -4.77 -1.76 -5.51
CA PHE A 66 -3.65 -1.47 -6.41
C PHE A 66 -4.11 -0.69 -7.65
N GLU A 67 -5.28 -1.00 -8.19
CA GLU A 67 -5.84 -0.31 -9.36
C GLU A 67 -6.21 1.14 -9.03
N ILE A 68 -6.96 1.38 -7.95
CA ILE A 68 -7.40 2.72 -7.54
C ILE A 68 -6.21 3.61 -7.19
N THR A 69 -5.23 3.07 -6.48
CA THR A 69 -4.02 3.80 -6.07
C THR A 69 -2.93 3.86 -7.15
N LYS A 70 -3.18 3.27 -8.33
CA LYS A 70 -2.23 3.16 -9.45
C LYS A 70 -0.90 2.51 -9.04
N SER A 71 -0.93 1.61 -8.07
CA SER A 71 0.24 0.95 -7.48
C SER A 71 0.44 -0.50 -7.95
N ILE A 72 -0.22 -0.90 -9.05
CA ILE A 72 -0.05 -2.22 -9.72
C ILE A 72 1.43 -2.56 -9.99
N TRP A 73 2.28 -1.55 -10.19
CA TRP A 73 3.71 -1.74 -10.40
C TRP A 73 4.44 -2.35 -9.19
N LEU A 74 3.82 -2.38 -8.00
CA LEU A 74 4.32 -3.04 -6.81
C LEU A 74 4.17 -4.57 -6.86
N ILE A 75 3.22 -5.09 -7.64
CA ILE A 75 2.86 -6.52 -7.66
C ILE A 75 4.08 -7.43 -7.90
N PRO A 76 4.96 -7.19 -8.89
CA PRO A 76 6.14 -8.02 -9.10
C PRO A 76 7.10 -8.05 -7.90
N TYR A 77 7.20 -6.94 -7.15
CA TYR A 77 8.02 -6.90 -5.93
C TYR A 77 7.37 -7.71 -4.79
N ILE A 78 6.04 -7.66 -4.68
CA ILE A 78 5.29 -8.44 -3.68
C ILE A 78 5.34 -9.93 -4.01
N GLU A 79 5.31 -10.31 -5.30
CA GLU A 79 5.53 -11.70 -5.74
C GLU A 79 6.90 -12.23 -5.36
N ASN A 80 7.95 -11.42 -5.52
CA ASN A 80 9.30 -11.75 -5.07
C ASN A 80 9.34 -11.89 -3.54
N LEU A 81 8.70 -10.98 -2.80
CA LEU A 81 8.61 -11.04 -1.35
C LEU A 81 7.88 -12.29 -0.85
N ALA A 82 6.81 -12.70 -1.53
CA ALA A 82 6.09 -13.94 -1.23
C ALA A 82 6.97 -15.20 -1.41
N GLN A 83 8.01 -15.12 -2.24
CA GLN A 83 9.02 -16.17 -2.43
C GLN A 83 10.20 -16.04 -1.44
N GLY A 84 10.16 -15.07 -0.53
CA GLY A 84 11.21 -14.81 0.46
C GLY A 84 12.36 -13.93 -0.05
N ILE A 85 12.21 -13.30 -1.21
CA ILE A 85 13.19 -12.34 -1.74
C ILE A 85 12.92 -10.96 -1.11
N PRO A 86 13.88 -10.34 -0.41
CA PRO A 86 13.68 -9.03 0.21
C PRO A 86 13.34 -7.93 -0.81
N LEU A 87 12.53 -6.96 -0.39
CA LEU A 87 12.17 -5.81 -1.21
C LEU A 87 13.38 -4.87 -1.43
N PRO A 88 13.70 -4.47 -2.67
CA PRO A 88 14.74 -3.50 -2.95
C PRO A 88 14.27 -2.08 -2.60
N ARG A 89 14.43 -1.69 -1.34
CA ARG A 89 13.91 -0.41 -0.80
C ARG A 89 14.24 0.80 -1.66
N ASP A 90 15.52 1.02 -1.95
CA ASP A 90 15.96 2.23 -2.66
C ASP A 90 15.41 2.30 -4.08
N GLU A 91 15.29 1.16 -4.75
CA GLU A 91 14.69 1.06 -6.09
C GLU A 91 13.20 1.42 -6.06
N ILE A 92 12.46 0.84 -5.12
CA ILE A 92 11.01 1.07 -4.98
C ILE A 92 10.73 2.53 -4.62
N LEU A 93 11.51 3.13 -3.71
CA LEU A 93 11.36 4.54 -3.34
C LEU A 93 11.71 5.48 -4.50
N SER A 94 12.80 5.20 -5.24
CA SER A 94 13.17 5.98 -6.43
C SER A 94 12.07 5.95 -7.47
N ARG A 95 11.52 4.75 -7.74
CA ARG A 95 10.45 4.56 -8.70
C ARG A 95 9.16 5.27 -8.28
N PHE A 96 8.80 5.22 -6.99
CA PHE A 96 7.65 5.99 -6.48
C PHE A 96 7.85 7.50 -6.70
N LYS A 97 9.05 8.01 -6.42
CA LYS A 97 9.36 9.43 -6.61
C LYS A 97 9.28 9.85 -8.08
N GLU A 98 9.73 8.99 -9.00
CA GLU A 98 9.58 9.21 -10.45
C GLU A 98 8.11 9.28 -10.88
N TYR A 99 7.24 8.44 -10.30
CA TYR A 99 5.81 8.44 -10.61
C TYR A 99 5.02 9.58 -9.97
N SER A 100 5.28 9.86 -8.69
CA SER A 100 4.48 10.79 -7.88
C SER A 100 5.03 12.21 -7.83
N GLY A 101 6.31 12.40 -8.19
CA GLY A 101 7.03 13.67 -8.06
C GLY A 101 7.37 14.07 -6.62
N LYS A 102 7.05 13.22 -5.62
CA LYS A 102 7.31 13.48 -4.19
C LYS A 102 7.91 12.26 -3.50
N GLU A 103 8.49 12.48 -2.32
CA GLU A 103 8.85 11.37 -1.43
C GLU A 103 7.57 10.74 -0.84
N PRO A 104 7.56 9.42 -0.59
CA PRO A 104 6.44 8.78 0.07
C PRO A 104 6.35 9.21 1.53
N GLU A 105 5.13 9.35 2.02
CA GLU A 105 4.89 9.54 3.46
C GLU A 105 5.20 8.25 4.20
N SER A 106 5.65 8.37 5.46
CA SER A 106 6.00 7.21 6.27
C SER A 106 5.52 7.35 7.69
N TYR A 107 5.16 6.23 8.32
CA TYR A 107 4.72 6.20 9.70
C TYR A 107 5.17 4.92 10.41
N GLU A 108 5.34 5.01 11.73
CA GLU A 108 5.59 3.85 12.57
C GLU A 108 4.26 3.15 12.87
N SER A 109 4.14 1.87 12.52
CA SER A 109 2.97 1.09 12.91
C SER A 109 3.07 0.70 14.39
N LYS A 110 1.98 0.97 15.13
CA LYS A 110 1.80 0.53 16.52
C LYS A 110 1.39 -0.93 16.65
N PHE A 111 1.10 -1.58 15.54
CA PHE A 111 0.67 -2.96 15.50
C PHE A 111 1.86 -3.89 15.21
N PRO A 112 2.00 -5.01 15.94
CA PRO A 112 3.13 -5.93 15.83
C PRO A 112 3.12 -6.81 14.58
#